data_AF-A0A445GXT6-F1
#
_entry.id   AF-A0A445GXT6-F1
#
_cell.length_a   1.000
_cell.length_b   1.000
_cell.length_c   1.000
_cell.angle_alpha   90.00
_cell.angle_beta   90.00
_cell.angle_gamma   90.00
#
_symmetry.space_group_name_H-M   'P 1'
#
loop_
_entity.id
_entity.type
_entity.pdbx_description
1 polymer ?
#
loop_
_entity_poly.entity_id
_entity_poly.type
_entity_poly.pdbx_seq_one_letter_code
_entity_poly.pdbx_strand_id
1 'polypeptide(L)'
;MESQKTWCVAKPSSDQATLLANLNYACSQVDCRILQKGCPCSYPDNLMNHASIAMNLYYQSRGKNHWNCDFRASGLVVVTDPSYGNCIYA
;
A
#
# COMPACT_ATOMS: atom_id res chain seq x y z
N MET A 1 -0.74 -25.53 5.38
CA MET A 1 0.39 -24.57 5.41
C MET A 1 -0.22 -23.21 5.15
N GLU A 2 -0.45 -22.42 6.21
CA GLU A 2 -1.01 -21.08 6.04
C GLU A 2 0.03 -20.23 5.30
N SER A 3 -0.29 -19.84 4.07
CA SER A 3 0.47 -18.85 3.33
C SER A 3 0.54 -17.60 4.20
N GLN A 4 1.71 -17.29 4.78
CA GLN A 4 1.87 -16.06 5.56
C GLN A 4 1.43 -14.89 4.68
N LYS A 5 0.31 -14.26 5.05
CA LYS A 5 -0.13 -13.04 4.38
C LYS A 5 0.83 -11.96 4.80
N THR A 6 1.55 -11.44 3.83
CA THR A 6 2.39 -10.26 3.97
C THR A 6 1.70 -9.11 3.27
N TRP A 7 1.82 -7.93 3.85
CA TRP A 7 1.29 -6.70 3.32
C TRP A 7 2.41 -5.71 3.14
N CYS A 8 2.29 -4.88 2.11
CA CYS A 8 3.22 -3.76 1.91
C CYS A 8 2.53 -2.47 2.33
N VAL A 9 3.06 -1.79 3.34
CA VAL A 9 2.54 -0.49 3.80
C VAL A 9 3.58 0.59 3.62
N ALA A 10 3.15 1.83 3.49
CA ALA A 10 4.04 2.97 3.43
C ALA A 10 4.67 3.24 4.81
N LYS A 11 5.96 3.58 4.80
CA LYS A 11 6.70 3.93 6.00
C LYS A 11 6.32 5.34 6.45
N PRO A 12 5.93 5.55 7.72
CA PRO A 12 5.54 6.88 8.21
C PRO A 12 6.71 7.88 8.26
N SER A 13 7.96 7.40 8.22
CA SER A 13 9.14 8.26 8.14
C SER A 13 9.45 8.75 6.71
N SER A 14 8.62 8.42 5.72
CA SER A 14 8.86 8.80 4.32
C SER A 14 8.21 10.12 3.97
N ASP A 15 8.91 10.91 3.15
CA ASP A 15 8.41 12.19 2.66
C ASP A 15 7.14 12.02 1.84
N GLN A 16 6.19 12.95 2.00
CA GLN A 16 4.96 12.98 1.21
C GLN A 16 5.24 13.00 -0.30
N ALA A 17 6.28 13.71 -0.76
CA ALA A 17 6.65 13.73 -2.17
C ALA A 17 7.03 12.33 -2.69
N THR A 18 7.78 11.56 -1.89
CA THR A 18 8.16 10.18 -2.20
C THR A 18 6.93 9.27 -2.19
N LEU A 19 6.05 9.41 -1.20
CA LEU A 19 4.80 8.66 -1.11
C LEU A 19 3.89 8.91 -2.30
N LEU A 20 3.75 10.16 -2.75
CA LEU A 20 2.96 10.54 -3.92
C LEU A 20 3.56 9.95 -5.21
N ALA A 21 4.88 10.01 -5.36
CA ALA A 21 5.57 9.42 -6.51
C ALA A 21 5.36 7.90 -6.56
N ASN A 22 5.45 7.23 -5.41
CA ASN A 22 5.24 5.79 -5.28
C ASN A 22 3.79 5.39 -5.50
N LEU A 23 2.84 6.17 -4.99
CA LEU A 23 1.41 6.03 -5.26
C LEU A 23 1.16 6.08 -6.78
N ASN A 24 1.57 7.16 -7.43
CA ASN A 24 1.36 7.34 -8.88
C ASN A 24 2.02 6.23 -9.68
N TYR A 25 3.22 5.80 -9.29
CA TYR A 25 3.92 4.69 -9.92
C TYR A 25 3.15 3.37 -9.76
N ALA A 26 2.74 3.02 -8.53
CA ALA A 26 1.97 1.83 -8.26
C ALA A 26 0.64 1.85 -9.02
N CYS A 27 -0.08 2.97 -9.02
CA CYS A 27 -1.34 3.12 -9.76
C CYS A 27 -1.19 3.09 -11.29
N SER A 28 0.01 3.33 -11.81
CA SER A 28 0.30 3.10 -13.24
C SER A 28 0.49 1.62 -13.56
N GLN A 29 0.71 0.77 -12.57
CA GLN A 29 1.00 -0.66 -12.71
C GLN A 29 -0.17 -1.54 -12.25
N VAL A 30 -0.91 -1.09 -11.24
CA VAL A 30 -2.08 -1.75 -10.66
C VAL A 30 -3.27 -0.82 -10.59
N ASP A 31 -4.43 -1.41 -10.40
CA ASP A 31 -5.68 -0.69 -10.43
C ASP A 31 -6.00 -0.02 -9.09
N CYS A 32 -5.71 1.27 -8.98
CA CYS A 32 -5.99 2.07 -7.79
C CYS A 32 -7.44 2.58 -7.70
N ARG A 33 -8.40 2.01 -8.44
CA ARG A 33 -9.82 2.38 -8.32
C ARG A 33 -10.35 2.29 -6.89
N ILE A 34 -9.81 1.35 -6.08
CA ILE A 34 -10.19 1.19 -4.66
C ILE A 34 -9.71 2.33 -3.75
N LEU A 35 -8.88 3.24 -4.26
CA LEU A 35 -8.40 4.43 -3.57
C LEU A 35 -9.20 5.68 -3.92
N GLN A 36 -10.11 5.61 -4.90
CA GLN A 36 -10.92 6.76 -5.25
C GLN A 36 -11.89 7.13 -4.12
N LYS A 37 -12.20 8.44 -4.05
CA LYS A 37 -13.19 9.01 -3.15
C LYS A 37 -14.48 8.19 -3.20
N GLY A 38 -14.87 7.61 -2.06
CA GLY A 38 -16.02 6.73 -1.93
C GLY A 38 -15.69 5.31 -1.47
N CYS A 39 -14.41 4.92 -1.48
CA CYS A 39 -13.98 3.65 -0.89
C CYS A 39 -13.81 3.75 0.63
N PRO A 40 -14.02 2.64 1.38
CA PRO A 40 -13.94 2.65 2.85
C PRO A 40 -12.54 2.98 3.38
N CYS A 41 -11.52 2.85 2.54
CA CYS A 41 -10.13 3.24 2.82
C CYS A 41 -9.76 4.69 2.46
N SER A 42 -10.66 5.45 1.82
CA SER A 42 -10.41 6.83 1.41
C SER A 42 -10.47 7.82 2.58
N TYR A 43 -10.96 7.40 3.75
CA TYR A 43 -11.11 8.26 4.91
C TYR A 43 -10.33 7.70 6.12
N PRO A 44 -9.42 8.47 6.74
CA PRO A 44 -9.05 9.86 6.41
C PRO A 44 -8.30 9.98 5.06
N ASP A 45 -8.48 11.12 4.37
CA ASP A 45 -7.76 11.47 3.13
C ASP A 45 -6.29 11.75 3.46
N ASN A 46 -5.55 10.68 3.69
CA ASN A 46 -4.16 10.71 4.07
C ASN A 46 -3.34 10.04 2.97
N LEU A 47 -2.40 10.79 2.42
CA LEU A 47 -1.54 10.30 1.34
C LEU A 47 -0.82 9.00 1.72
N MET A 48 -0.46 8.85 2.99
CA MET A 48 0.19 7.65 3.52
C MET A 48 -0.71 6.42 3.44
N ASN A 49 -2.02 6.56 3.68
CA ASN A 49 -2.98 5.47 3.52
C ASN A 49 -3.13 5.11 2.04
N HIS A 50 -3.30 6.11 1.18
CA HIS A 50 -3.41 5.88 -0.25
C HIS A 50 -2.17 5.18 -0.80
N ALA A 51 -0.97 5.65 -0.43
CA ALA A 51 0.29 5.05 -0.83
C ALA A 51 0.40 3.61 -0.31
N SER A 52 0.10 3.37 0.97
CA SER A 52 0.15 2.02 1.56
C SER A 52 -0.70 1.02 0.78
N ILE A 53 -1.93 1.37 0.43
CA ILE A 53 -2.84 0.48 -0.31
C ILE A 53 -2.37 0.26 -1.74
N ALA A 54 -1.95 1.32 -2.45
CA ALA A 54 -1.42 1.18 -3.80
C ALA A 54 -0.17 0.29 -3.83
N MET A 55 0.73 0.49 -2.86
CA MET A 55 1.94 -0.31 -2.67
C MET A 55 1.59 -1.76 -2.33
N ASN A 56 0.58 -2.00 -1.48
CA ASN A 56 0.07 -3.34 -1.18
C ASN A 56 -0.47 -4.05 -2.42
N LEU A 57 -1.32 -3.37 -3.20
CA LEU A 57 -1.87 -3.91 -4.45
C LEU A 57 -0.76 -4.29 -5.44
N TYR A 58 0.22 -3.40 -5.61
CA TYR A 58 1.39 -3.66 -6.45
C TYR A 58 2.19 -4.86 -5.95
N TYR A 59 2.48 -4.89 -4.65
CA TYR A 59 3.21 -5.97 -4.00
C TYR A 59 2.52 -7.33 -4.22
N GLN A 60 1.20 -7.40 -4.05
CA GLN A 60 0.44 -8.63 -4.27
C GLN A 60 0.35 -9.03 -5.74
N SER A 61 0.11 -8.05 -6.63
CA SER A 61 0.09 -8.29 -8.08
C SER A 61 1.44 -8.81 -8.59
N ARG A 62 2.55 -8.39 -7.98
CA ARG A 62 3.92 -8.79 -8.32
C ARG A 62 4.43 -10.04 -7.59
N GLY A 63 3.55 -10.77 -6.91
CA GLY A 63 3.89 -12.06 -6.27
C GLY A 63 4.48 -11.96 -4.87
N LYS A 64 4.20 -10.87 -4.12
CA LYS A 64 4.53 -10.72 -2.69
C LYS A 64 6.02 -10.83 -2.37
N ASN A 65 6.88 -10.41 -3.29
CA ASN A 65 8.31 -10.38 -3.02
C ASN A 65 8.72 -9.14 -2.24
N HIS A 66 9.52 -9.32 -1.19
CA HIS A 66 10.14 -8.25 -0.39
C HIS A 66 10.68 -7.06 -1.20
N TRP A 67 11.38 -7.29 -2.31
CA TRP A 67 11.92 -6.21 -3.15
C TRP A 67 10.85 -5.34 -3.84
N ASN A 68 9.64 -5.87 -4.04
CA ASN A 68 8.55 -5.08 -4.62
C ASN A 68 7.97 -4.06 -3.63
N CYS A 69 8.22 -4.24 -2.32
CA CYS A 69 7.75 -3.33 -1.29
C CYS A 69 8.78 -2.26 -0.90
N ASP A 70 9.99 -2.28 -1.45
CA ASP A 70 11.03 -1.33 -1.03
C ASP A 70 10.64 0.12 -1.38
N PHE A 71 10.08 0.36 -2.57
CA PHE A 71 9.59 1.69 -3.01
C PHE A 71 10.55 2.84 -2.65
N ARG A 72 11.86 2.66 -2.90
CA ARG A 72 12.93 3.59 -2.46
C ARG A 72 13.06 3.71 -0.93
N ALA A 73 13.15 2.58 -0.24
CA ALA A 73 13.17 2.50 1.22
C ALA A 73 11.98 3.20 1.93
N SER A 74 10.85 3.33 1.23
CA SER A 74 9.64 3.97 1.75
C SER A 74 8.49 3.00 2.00
N GLY A 75 8.64 1.73 1.64
CA GLY A 75 7.69 0.70 2.03
C GLY A 75 8.22 -0.24 3.09
N LEU A 76 7.30 -0.83 3.82
CA LEU A 76 7.53 -1.79 4.88
C LEU A 76 6.67 -3.03 4.62
N VAL A 77 7.33 -4.18 4.53
CA VAL A 77 6.63 -5.46 4.53
C VAL A 77 6.26 -5.79 5.96
N VAL A 78 4.97 -5.89 6.23
CA VAL A 78 4.43 -6.31 7.52
C VAL A 78 3.76 -7.67 7.38
N VAL A 79 3.95 -8.52 8.39
CA VAL A 79 3.27 -9.82 8.51
C VAL A 79 2.01 -9.72 9.38
N THR A 80 1.77 -8.55 9.96
CA THR A 80 0.59 -8.23 10.76
C THR A 80 -0.38 -7.47 9.88
N ASP A 81 -1.65 -7.87 9.92
CA ASP A 81 -2.72 -7.23 9.16
C ASP A 81 -2.81 -5.73 9.54
N PRO A 82 -2.51 -4.81 8.60
CA PRO A 82 -2.58 -3.37 8.84
C PRO A 82 -3.99 -2.79 8.65
N SER A 83 -5.00 -3.65 8.46
CA SER A 83 -6.40 -3.24 8.33
C SER A 83 -6.85 -2.40 9.52
N TYR A 84 -7.50 -1.28 9.23
CA TYR A 84 -7.97 -0.35 10.25
C TYR A 84 -9.43 0.04 10.00
N GLY A 85 -10.30 -0.23 10.98
CA GLY A 85 -11.73 0.08 10.91
C GLY A 85 -12.40 -0.63 9.73
N ASN A 86 -12.89 0.15 8.76
CA ASN A 86 -13.55 -0.36 7.56
C ASN A 86 -12.58 -0.52 6.37
N CYS A 87 -11.31 -0.12 6.54
CA CYS A 87 -10.29 -0.24 5.52
C CYS A 87 -9.56 -1.58 5.65
N ILE A 88 -9.90 -2.52 4.78
CA ILE A 88 -9.27 -3.83 4.74
C ILE A 88 -8.12 -3.81 3.74
N TYR A 89 -6.92 -4.09 4.23
CA TYR A 89 -5.76 -4.38 3.40
C TYR A 89 -5.88 -5.84 2.97
N ALA A 90 -6.64 -6.09 1.90
CA ALA A 90 -6.75 -7.42 1.29
C ALA A 90 -5.50 -7.75 0.51
#